data_AF-A0A7K0CIE8-F1
#
_entry.id   AF-A0A7K0CIE8-F1
#
_cell.length_a   1.000
_cell.length_b   1.000
_cell.length_c   1.000
_cell.angle_alpha   90.00
_cell.angle_beta   90.00
_cell.angle_gamma   90.00
#
_symmetry.space_group_name_H-M   'P 1'
#
loop_
_entity.id
_entity.type
_entity.pdbx_description
1 polymer ?
#
loop_
_entity_poly.entity_id
_entity_poly.type
_entity_poly.pdbx_seq_one_letter_code
_entity_poly.pdbx_strand_id
1 'polypeptide(L)'
;MTVPPPVTDRPTAPVPADPAERLAPGGTSLRPRYRRALTAGAVAVVSLALYHCAMVFLAIAPPSTVKNHAYRQVDWWIYPWFEQGWKMFAPEPVATNRAVEVRVYGADGASRWENLTAMDDARIRGDVMTSRQHANVVRRAWDGLSGLDLRKGPRNAHERIKFRYTRNVMTGRMEQLGYHDFDRLQVRVRMQKVPPFDDMNAVQPVRTVVLPWWKVRT
;
A
#
# COMPACT_ATOMS: atom_id res chain seq x y z
N MET A 1 -61.82 -47.70 -57.94
CA MET A 1 -61.18 -46.94 -56.84
C MET A 1 -60.84 -47.92 -55.74
N THR A 2 -59.57 -48.28 -55.61
CA THR A 2 -59.10 -49.29 -54.66
C THR A 2 -58.29 -48.56 -53.59
N VAL A 3 -58.77 -48.57 -52.35
CA VAL A 3 -58.16 -47.87 -51.21
C VAL A 3 -56.93 -48.68 -50.74
N PRO A 4 -55.73 -48.07 -50.58
CA PRO A 4 -54.57 -48.77 -50.04
C PRO A 4 -54.72 -49.02 -48.51
N PRO A 5 -54.12 -50.09 -47.97
CA PRO A 5 -54.23 -50.43 -46.55
C PRO A 5 -53.47 -49.42 -45.65
N PRO A 6 -53.84 -49.32 -44.35
CA PRO A 6 -53.24 -48.36 -43.43
C PRO A 6 -51.79 -48.71 -43.11
N VAL A 7 -50.92 -47.71 -43.16
CA VAL A 7 -49.52 -47.79 -42.73
C VAL A 7 -49.49 -47.93 -41.21
N THR A 8 -49.06 -49.07 -40.69
CA THR A 8 -48.73 -49.24 -39.27
C THR A 8 -47.43 -48.50 -38.98
N ASP A 9 -47.51 -47.45 -38.18
CA ASP A 9 -46.36 -46.70 -37.66
C ASP A 9 -45.55 -47.65 -36.75
N ARG A 10 -44.40 -48.13 -37.22
CA ARG A 10 -43.47 -48.88 -36.37
C ARG A 10 -42.75 -47.88 -35.46
N PRO A 11 -42.51 -48.20 -34.18
CA PRO A 11 -41.65 -47.38 -33.35
C PRO A 11 -40.26 -47.28 -34.00
N THR A 12 -39.88 -46.08 -34.43
CA THR A 12 -38.54 -45.78 -34.95
C THR A 12 -37.54 -46.19 -33.87
N ALA A 13 -36.67 -47.15 -34.18
CA ALA A 13 -35.59 -47.55 -33.29
C ALA A 13 -34.80 -46.29 -32.87
N PRO A 14 -34.35 -46.19 -31.61
CA PRO A 14 -33.55 -45.05 -31.16
C PRO A 14 -32.34 -44.92 -32.08
N VAL A 15 -32.18 -43.73 -32.69
CA VAL A 15 -31.03 -43.40 -33.52
C VAL A 15 -29.77 -43.70 -32.70
N PRO A 16 -28.82 -44.52 -33.20
CA PRO A 16 -27.62 -44.82 -32.46
C PRO A 16 -26.86 -43.52 -32.20
N ALA A 17 -26.66 -43.18 -30.93
CA ALA A 17 -25.90 -42.02 -30.50
C ALA A 17 -24.55 -41.97 -31.22
N ASP A 18 -24.22 -40.78 -31.76
CA ASP A 18 -23.01 -40.53 -32.54
C ASP A 18 -21.78 -41.05 -31.78
N PRO A 19 -20.91 -41.87 -32.40
CA PRO A 19 -19.66 -42.32 -31.74
C PRO A 19 -18.82 -41.16 -31.20
N ALA A 20 -18.91 -39.95 -31.77
CA ALA A 20 -18.27 -38.75 -31.23
C ALA A 20 -18.82 -38.35 -29.84
N GLU A 21 -20.11 -38.56 -29.59
CA GLU A 21 -20.77 -38.28 -28.31
C GLU A 21 -20.35 -39.27 -27.21
N ARG A 22 -19.93 -40.49 -27.58
CA ARG A 22 -19.38 -41.50 -26.65
C ARG A 22 -17.94 -41.21 -26.22
N LEU A 23 -17.21 -40.41 -26.99
CA LEU A 23 -15.83 -40.03 -26.72
C LEU A 23 -15.71 -38.72 -25.94
N ALA A 24 -16.81 -37.96 -25.81
CA ALA A 24 -16.84 -36.80 -24.94
C ALA A 24 -16.58 -37.26 -23.48
N PRO A 25 -15.53 -36.75 -22.80
CA PRO A 25 -15.28 -37.10 -21.42
C PRO A 25 -16.48 -36.70 -20.56
N GLY A 26 -17.29 -37.69 -20.18
CA GLY A 26 -18.37 -37.50 -19.22
C GLY A 26 -17.74 -37.13 -17.88
N GLY A 27 -17.76 -35.84 -17.53
CA GLY A 27 -17.19 -35.37 -16.29
C GLY A 27 -17.68 -36.21 -15.11
N THR A 28 -16.77 -36.74 -14.30
CA THR A 28 -17.13 -37.54 -13.13
C THR A 28 -17.97 -36.67 -12.19
N SER A 29 -19.20 -37.09 -11.90
CA SER A 29 -20.07 -36.30 -11.03
C SER A 29 -19.38 -36.10 -9.66
N LEU A 30 -19.17 -34.82 -9.30
CA LEU A 30 -18.61 -34.48 -7.99
C LEU A 30 -19.53 -35.07 -6.92
N ARG A 31 -18.95 -35.82 -5.96
CA ARG A 31 -19.73 -36.36 -4.83
C ARG A 31 -20.55 -35.23 -4.19
N PRO A 32 -21.77 -35.50 -3.68
CA PRO A 32 -22.66 -34.45 -3.17
C PRO A 32 -22.00 -33.50 -2.16
N ARG A 33 -21.09 -34.03 -1.31
CA ARG A 33 -20.29 -33.24 -0.37
C ARG A 33 -19.35 -32.22 -1.04
N TYR A 34 -18.68 -32.60 -2.12
CA TYR A 34 -17.76 -31.72 -2.86
C TYR A 34 -18.53 -30.69 -3.67
N ARG A 35 -19.67 -31.08 -4.26
CA ARG A 35 -20.56 -30.14 -4.94
C ARG A 35 -21.08 -29.07 -3.96
N ARG A 36 -21.53 -29.47 -2.76
CA ARG A 36 -21.98 -28.54 -1.71
C ARG A 36 -20.86 -27.61 -1.24
N ALA A 37 -19.66 -28.15 -1.03
CA ALA A 37 -18.50 -27.34 -0.65
C ALA A 37 -18.12 -26.33 -1.74
N LEU A 38 -18.13 -26.75 -3.02
CA LEU A 38 -17.87 -25.87 -4.16
C LEU A 38 -18.93 -24.78 -4.28
N THR A 39 -20.22 -25.13 -4.16
CA THR A 39 -21.29 -24.12 -4.21
C THR A 39 -21.19 -23.14 -3.05
N ALA A 40 -20.88 -23.61 -1.84
CA ALA A 40 -20.71 -22.73 -0.68
C ALA A 40 -19.49 -21.80 -0.87
N GLY A 41 -18.38 -22.32 -1.39
CA GLY A 41 -17.20 -21.53 -1.73
C GLY A 41 -17.50 -20.48 -2.81
N ALA A 42 -18.22 -20.86 -3.87
CA ALA A 42 -18.63 -19.94 -4.93
C ALA A 42 -19.53 -18.81 -4.38
N VAL A 43 -20.52 -19.15 -3.54
CA VAL A 43 -21.38 -18.16 -2.88
C VAL A 43 -20.54 -17.22 -2.01
N ALA A 44 -19.61 -17.75 -1.20
CA ALA A 44 -18.76 -16.92 -0.34
C ALA A 44 -17.91 -15.94 -1.15
N VAL A 45 -17.30 -16.38 -2.27
CA VAL A 45 -16.50 -15.52 -3.15
C VAL A 45 -17.37 -14.44 -3.80
N VAL A 46 -18.54 -14.80 -4.31
CA VAL A 46 -19.48 -13.84 -4.92
C VAL A 46 -19.96 -12.81 -3.88
N SER A 47 -20.31 -13.26 -2.68
CA SER A 47 -20.70 -12.36 -1.58
C SER A 47 -19.57 -11.41 -1.19
N LEU A 48 -18.32 -11.89 -1.11
CA LEU A 48 -17.16 -11.05 -0.82
C LEU A 48 -16.91 -10.02 -1.93
N ALA A 49 -17.04 -10.43 -3.20
CA ALA A 49 -16.91 -9.53 -4.34
C ALA A 49 -17.98 -8.43 -4.33
N LEU A 50 -19.25 -8.80 -4.09
CA LEU A 50 -20.35 -7.84 -3.96
C LEU A 50 -20.13 -6.87 -2.79
N TYR A 51 -19.67 -7.38 -1.65
CA TYR A 51 -19.32 -6.55 -0.49
C TYR A 51 -18.19 -5.57 -0.82
N HIS A 52 -17.13 -6.02 -1.50
CA HIS A 52 -16.05 -5.15 -1.94
C HIS A 52 -16.55 -4.06 -2.91
N CYS A 53 -17.35 -4.42 -3.92
CA CYS A 53 -17.96 -3.45 -4.83
C CYS A 53 -18.83 -2.42 -4.11
N ALA A 54 -19.63 -2.84 -3.13
CA ALA A 54 -20.42 -1.93 -2.30
C ALA A 54 -19.54 -0.97 -1.49
N MET A 55 -18.44 -1.46 -0.92
CA MET A 55 -17.47 -0.62 -0.18
C MET A 55 -16.78 0.39 -1.10
N VAL A 56 -16.36 -0.03 -2.31
CA VAL A 56 -15.77 0.87 -3.32
C VAL A 56 -16.79 1.93 -3.74
N PHE A 57 -18.04 1.53 -4.02
CA PHE A 57 -19.12 2.45 -4.36
C PHE A 57 -19.32 3.49 -3.25
N LEU A 58 -19.44 3.06 -1.99
CA LEU A 58 -19.59 3.98 -0.85
C LEU A 58 -18.39 4.91 -0.68
N ALA A 59 -17.17 4.45 -0.98
CA ALA A 59 -15.98 5.28 -0.90
C ALA A 59 -16.04 6.47 -1.85
N ILE A 60 -16.48 6.26 -3.10
CA ILE A 60 -16.56 7.31 -4.13
C ILE A 60 -17.90 8.06 -4.16
N ALA A 61 -18.96 7.50 -3.56
CA ALA A 61 -20.30 8.09 -3.58
C ALA A 61 -20.34 9.47 -2.89
N PRO A 62 -21.26 10.37 -3.28
CA PRO A 62 -21.49 11.63 -2.57
C PRO A 62 -21.81 11.43 -1.08
N PRO A 63 -21.65 12.47 -0.23
CA PRO A 63 -22.02 12.40 1.18
C PRO A 63 -23.49 12.00 1.36
N SER A 64 -23.73 10.95 2.14
CA SER A 64 -25.07 10.46 2.48
C SER A 64 -25.08 9.95 3.93
N THR A 65 -26.27 9.83 4.53
CA THR A 65 -26.43 9.31 5.89
C THR A 65 -25.85 7.90 6.05
N VAL A 66 -26.06 7.03 5.06
CA VAL A 66 -25.52 5.67 4.99
C VAL A 66 -23.99 5.69 4.93
N LYS A 67 -23.41 6.51 4.05
CA LYS A 67 -21.95 6.66 3.93
C LYS A 67 -21.32 7.18 5.22
N ASN A 68 -21.94 8.19 5.83
CA ASN A 68 -21.43 8.80 7.06
C ASN A 68 -21.49 7.82 8.25
N HIS A 69 -22.55 7.01 8.36
CA HIS A 69 -22.66 6.00 9.41
C HIS A 69 -21.62 4.88 9.24
N ALA A 70 -21.37 4.43 8.01
CA ALA A 70 -20.41 3.36 7.72
C ALA A 70 -18.97 3.85 7.49
N TYR A 71 -18.69 5.15 7.67
CA TYR A 71 -17.42 5.77 7.26
C TYR A 71 -16.18 5.02 7.76
N ARG A 72 -16.13 4.68 9.05
CA ARG A 72 -14.98 3.96 9.63
C ARG A 72 -14.76 2.57 9.01
N GLN A 73 -15.84 1.88 8.66
CA GLN A 73 -15.76 0.54 8.08
C GLN A 73 -15.34 0.60 6.61
N VAL A 74 -15.89 1.56 5.86
CA VAL A 74 -15.47 1.83 4.47
C VAL A 74 -13.98 2.22 4.44
N ASP A 75 -13.56 3.14 5.30
CA ASP A 75 -12.17 3.63 5.39
C ASP A 75 -11.21 2.48 5.73
N TRP A 76 -11.53 1.68 6.74
CA TRP A 76 -10.71 0.52 7.13
C TRP A 76 -10.63 -0.54 6.02
N TRP A 77 -11.70 -0.77 5.26
CA TRP A 77 -11.72 -1.77 4.19
C TRP A 77 -10.99 -1.31 2.93
N ILE A 78 -11.18 -0.04 2.53
CA ILE A 78 -10.72 0.48 1.22
C ILE A 78 -9.31 1.06 1.30
N TYR A 79 -9.01 1.84 2.33
CA TYR A 79 -7.78 2.62 2.41
C TYR A 79 -6.47 1.79 2.39
N PRO A 80 -6.42 0.52 2.88
CA PRO A 80 -5.24 -0.33 2.73
C PRO A 80 -4.89 -0.66 1.27
N TRP A 81 -5.88 -0.69 0.37
CA TRP A 81 -5.72 -1.11 -1.03
C TRP A 81 -5.70 0.07 -1.99
N PHE A 82 -6.46 1.12 -1.67
CA PHE A 82 -6.64 2.29 -2.52
C PHE A 82 -6.33 3.55 -1.71
N GLU A 83 -5.04 3.81 -1.48
CA GLU A 83 -4.62 5.09 -0.92
C GLU A 83 -5.00 6.21 -1.91
N GLN A 84 -5.94 7.07 -1.53
CA GLN A 84 -6.39 8.18 -2.36
C GLN A 84 -5.34 9.28 -2.38
N GLY A 85 -4.35 9.15 -3.27
CA GLY A 85 -3.29 10.13 -3.47
C GLY A 85 -3.43 10.86 -4.79
N TRP A 86 -3.92 12.10 -4.78
CA TRP A 86 -3.91 12.98 -5.97
C TRP A 86 -2.50 13.32 -6.47
N LYS A 87 -1.48 13.03 -5.66
CA LYS A 87 -0.06 13.26 -5.95
C LYS A 87 0.45 12.51 -7.18
N MET A 88 -0.24 11.46 -7.65
CA MET A 88 0.12 10.77 -8.90
C MET A 88 -0.30 11.54 -10.16
N PHE A 89 -1.32 12.40 -10.06
CA PHE A 89 -1.86 13.17 -11.18
C PHE A 89 -1.44 14.64 -11.17
N ALA A 90 -1.16 15.18 -9.98
CA ALA A 90 -0.60 16.51 -9.81
C ALA A 90 0.49 16.44 -8.72
N PRO A 91 1.66 15.86 -9.03
CA PRO A 91 2.77 15.94 -8.09
C PRO A 91 3.09 17.42 -7.86
N GLU A 92 3.02 17.86 -6.60
CA GLU A 92 3.61 19.15 -6.26
C GLU A 92 5.10 19.09 -6.64
N PRO A 93 5.58 19.98 -7.52
CA PRO A 93 6.99 20.01 -7.86
C PRO A 93 7.77 20.16 -6.56
N VAL A 94 8.79 19.31 -6.35
CA VAL A 94 9.61 19.34 -5.14
C VAL A 94 10.41 20.65 -5.16
N ALA A 95 9.84 21.71 -4.59
CA ALA A 95 10.44 23.04 -4.58
C ALA A 95 11.52 23.18 -3.50
N THR A 96 11.76 22.15 -2.69
CA THR A 96 12.66 22.21 -1.54
C THR A 96 13.39 20.88 -1.34
N ASN A 97 14.71 20.92 -1.37
CA ASN A 97 15.56 19.83 -0.95
C ASN A 97 15.54 19.72 0.58
N ARG A 98 15.34 18.51 1.10
CA ARG A 98 15.25 18.22 2.52
C ARG A 98 16.37 17.26 2.91
N ALA A 99 17.23 17.68 3.82
CA ALA A 99 18.20 16.82 4.49
C ALA A 99 17.68 16.45 5.87
N VAL A 100 17.43 15.15 6.07
CA VAL A 100 17.04 14.57 7.36
C VAL A 100 18.31 14.15 8.08
N GLU A 101 18.60 14.88 9.15
CA GLU A 101 19.75 14.66 10.02
C GLU A 101 19.28 14.09 11.35
N VAL A 102 19.99 13.10 11.87
CA VAL A 102 19.65 12.42 13.13
C VAL A 102 20.85 12.43 14.05
N ARG A 103 20.59 12.61 15.34
CA ARG A 103 21.58 12.32 16.39
C ARG A 103 20.93 11.44 17.44
N VAL A 104 21.76 10.69 18.15
CA VAL A 104 21.32 9.77 19.19
C VAL A 104 21.78 10.24 20.56
N TYR A 105 21.11 9.77 21.62
CA TYR A 105 21.53 9.97 23.00
C TYR A 105 21.79 8.60 23.62
N GLY A 106 23.04 8.34 23.97
CA GLY A 106 23.50 7.11 24.62
C GLY A 106 24.26 7.41 25.92
N ALA A 107 25.13 6.47 26.32
CA ALA A 107 25.93 6.58 27.54
C ALA A 107 26.82 7.84 27.57
N ASP A 108 27.45 8.17 26.43
CA ASP A 108 28.37 9.31 26.29
C ASP A 108 27.64 10.65 26.02
N GLY A 109 26.32 10.68 26.15
CA GLY A 109 25.49 11.84 25.86
C GLY A 109 25.00 11.90 24.41
N ALA A 110 24.82 13.12 23.90
CA ALA A 110 24.29 13.34 22.56
C ALA A 110 25.38 13.25 21.49
N SER A 111 25.18 12.42 20.47
CA SER A 111 26.10 12.29 19.35
C SER A 111 26.12 13.54 18.45
N ARG A 112 27.07 13.57 17.52
CA ARG A 112 27.02 14.49 16.38
C ARG A 112 25.79 14.21 15.50
N TRP A 113 25.43 15.18 14.67
CA TRP A 113 24.37 15.05 13.68
C TRP A 113 24.86 14.27 12.47
N GLU A 114 24.16 13.21 12.11
CA GLU A 114 24.41 12.39 10.93
C GLU A 114 23.37 12.67 9.85
N ASN A 115 23.81 12.92 8.62
CA ASN A 115 22.91 13.17 7.50
C ASN A 115 22.48 11.86 6.84
N LEU A 116 21.36 11.30 7.31
CA LEU A 116 20.83 10.04 6.82
C LEU A 116 20.40 10.11 5.35
N THR A 117 19.94 11.28 4.91
CA THR A 117 19.57 11.49 3.50
C THR A 117 20.79 11.45 2.58
N ALA A 118 21.91 12.05 3.00
CA ALA A 118 23.15 12.01 2.23
C ALA A 118 23.73 10.59 2.12
N MET A 119 23.58 9.78 3.18
CA MET A 119 23.94 8.36 3.17
C MET A 119 23.09 7.57 2.17
N ASP A 120 21.77 7.78 2.15
CA ASP A 120 20.85 7.17 1.19
C ASP A 120 21.20 7.62 -0.26
N ASP A 121 21.49 8.91 -0.48
CA ASP A 121 21.89 9.47 -1.78
C ASP A 121 23.23 8.90 -2.29
N ALA A 122 24.19 8.68 -1.40
CA ALA A 122 25.48 8.10 -1.75
C ALA A 122 25.34 6.66 -2.27
N ARG A 123 24.34 5.90 -1.80
CA ARG A 123 24.05 4.54 -2.27
C ARG A 123 23.40 4.51 -3.66
N ILE A 124 22.78 5.60 -4.10
CA ILE A 124 22.17 5.72 -5.44
C ILE A 124 23.22 6.11 -6.49
N ARG A 125 24.18 6.97 -6.11
CA ARG A 125 25.15 7.52 -7.06
C ARG A 125 26.05 6.43 -7.63
N GLY A 126 25.87 6.12 -8.92
CA GLY A 126 26.74 5.22 -9.68
C GLY A 126 26.35 3.74 -9.63
N ASP A 127 25.29 3.37 -8.92
CA ASP A 127 24.81 1.98 -8.86
C ASP A 127 23.63 1.77 -9.82
N VAL A 128 23.83 0.85 -10.76
CA VAL A 128 22.89 0.54 -11.84
C VAL A 128 21.75 -0.37 -11.35
N MET A 129 21.94 -1.05 -10.22
CA MET A 129 21.04 -2.07 -9.70
C MET A 129 20.42 -1.69 -8.35
N THR A 130 20.54 -0.44 -7.90
CA THR A 130 19.96 -0.03 -6.62
C THR A 130 18.45 -0.13 -6.63
N SER A 131 17.88 -0.74 -5.58
CA SER A 131 16.47 -0.57 -5.27
C SER A 131 16.19 0.87 -4.85
N ARG A 132 15.54 1.65 -5.74
CA ARG A 132 15.10 3.02 -5.45
C ARG A 132 14.22 3.11 -4.19
N GLN A 133 13.51 2.04 -3.86
CA GLN A 133 12.70 1.96 -2.64
C GLN A 133 13.58 1.96 -1.39
N HIS A 134 14.64 1.14 -1.40
CA HIS A 134 15.57 1.08 -0.28
C HIS A 134 16.36 2.38 -0.12
N ALA A 135 16.75 2.99 -1.23
CA ALA A 135 17.56 4.20 -1.22
C ALA A 135 16.77 5.50 -0.99
N ASN A 136 15.44 5.45 -0.98
CA ASN A 136 14.59 6.60 -0.59
C ASN A 136 13.80 6.33 0.68
N VAL A 137 14.17 5.31 1.46
CA VAL A 137 13.40 4.90 2.63
C VAL A 137 13.33 6.00 3.69
N VAL A 138 14.43 6.75 3.90
CA VAL A 138 14.46 7.85 4.88
C VAL A 138 13.55 9.00 4.44
N ARG A 139 13.63 9.41 3.16
CA ARG A 139 12.76 10.46 2.61
C ARG A 139 11.29 10.05 2.67
N ARG A 140 10.97 8.81 2.29
CA ARG A 140 9.59 8.27 2.33
C ARG A 140 9.05 8.20 3.76
N ALA A 141 9.87 7.74 4.72
CA ALA A 141 9.48 7.70 6.12
C ALA A 141 9.17 9.12 6.65
N TRP A 142 10.03 10.09 6.34
CA TRP A 142 9.82 11.48 6.70
C TRP A 142 8.56 12.08 6.05
N ASP A 143 8.38 11.89 4.75
CA ASP A 143 7.19 12.38 4.03
C ASP A 143 5.89 11.78 4.59
N GLY A 144 5.92 10.54 5.08
CA GLY A 144 4.78 9.91 5.75
C GLY A 144 4.31 10.63 7.02
N LEU A 145 5.18 11.44 7.64
CA LEU A 145 4.86 12.29 8.79
C LEU A 145 4.35 13.69 8.40
N SER A 146 4.30 14.01 7.11
CA SER A 146 3.76 15.30 6.64
C SER A 146 2.32 15.51 7.11
N GLY A 147 2.01 16.73 7.54
CA GLY A 147 0.70 17.10 8.10
C GLY A 147 0.44 16.67 9.55
N LEU A 148 1.38 15.96 10.20
CA LEU A 148 1.26 15.58 11.61
C LEU A 148 1.89 16.64 12.54
N ASP A 149 1.38 16.74 13.77
CA ASP A 149 2.00 17.56 14.81
C ASP A 149 3.21 16.83 15.41
N LEU A 150 4.38 17.05 14.83
CA LEU A 150 5.64 16.40 15.22
C LEU A 150 6.14 16.82 16.61
N ARG A 151 5.60 17.89 17.18
CA ARG A 151 5.97 18.35 18.53
C ARG A 151 5.16 17.64 19.61
N LYS A 152 3.87 17.39 19.34
CA LYS A 152 2.97 16.70 20.28
C LYS A 152 3.00 15.18 20.15
N GLY A 153 3.43 14.66 19.00
CA GLY A 153 3.48 13.22 18.73
C GLY A 153 2.15 12.66 18.22
N PRO A 154 2.01 11.32 18.16
CA PRO A 154 0.86 10.68 17.52
C PRO A 154 -0.43 10.79 18.35
N ARG A 155 -1.52 11.22 17.71
CA ARG A 155 -2.84 11.43 18.34
C ARG A 155 -3.77 10.22 18.25
N ASN A 156 -3.51 9.30 17.32
CA ASN A 156 -4.35 8.12 17.07
C ASN A 156 -3.51 6.90 16.67
N ALA A 157 -4.16 5.74 16.51
CA ALA A 157 -3.49 4.48 16.19
C ALA A 157 -2.73 4.51 14.86
N HIS A 158 -3.31 5.16 13.85
CA HIS A 158 -2.71 5.30 12.53
C HIS A 158 -1.45 6.18 12.57
N GLU A 159 -1.49 7.33 13.24
CA GLU A 159 -0.33 8.19 13.45
C GLU A 159 0.78 7.44 14.22
N ARG A 160 0.44 6.65 15.24
CA ARG A 160 1.44 5.85 15.98
C ARG A 160 2.22 4.90 15.06
N ILE A 161 1.56 4.30 14.07
CA ILE A 161 2.23 3.40 13.11
C ILE A 161 3.24 4.20 12.28
N LYS A 162 2.87 5.39 11.79
CA LYS A 162 3.76 6.27 11.02
C LYS A 162 4.99 6.72 11.81
N PHE A 163 4.78 7.16 13.06
CA PHE A 163 5.88 7.54 13.96
C PHE A 163 6.80 6.35 14.26
N ARG A 164 6.22 5.18 14.57
CA ARG A 164 6.99 3.95 14.85
C ARG A 164 7.81 3.51 13.64
N TYR A 165 7.21 3.49 12.45
CA TYR A 165 7.91 3.15 11.21
C TYR A 165 9.10 4.09 10.98
N THR A 166 8.87 5.40 11.08
CA THR A 166 9.93 6.41 10.88
C THR A 166 11.05 6.27 11.87
N ARG A 167 10.71 6.06 13.15
CA ARG A 167 11.67 5.80 14.21
C ARG A 167 12.52 4.57 13.91
N ASN A 168 11.89 3.45 13.54
CA ASN A 168 12.60 2.21 13.26
C ASN A 168 13.54 2.34 12.06
N VAL A 169 13.12 3.03 11.00
CA VAL A 169 13.98 3.33 9.84
C VAL A 169 15.20 4.15 10.26
N MET A 170 15.00 5.22 11.04
CA MET A 170 16.09 6.06 11.52
C MET A 170 17.03 5.31 12.46
N THR A 171 16.49 4.51 13.38
CA THR A 171 17.27 3.65 14.28
C THR A 171 18.15 2.68 13.49
N GLY A 172 17.56 1.95 12.54
CA GLY A 172 18.33 1.00 11.71
C GLY A 172 19.39 1.69 10.84
N ARG A 173 19.15 2.94 10.41
CA ARG A 173 20.18 3.74 9.73
C ARG A 173 21.31 4.19 10.65
N MET A 174 21.00 4.59 11.88
CA MET A 174 22.03 4.93 12.87
C MET A 174 22.87 3.70 13.26
N GLU A 175 22.24 2.53 13.38
CA GLU A 175 22.95 1.25 13.61
C GLU A 175 23.88 0.90 12.45
N GLN A 176 23.50 1.17 11.20
CA GLN A 176 24.38 1.00 10.03
C GLN A 176 25.61 1.93 10.05
N LEU A 177 25.53 3.06 10.75
CA LEU A 177 26.65 4.00 10.97
C LEU A 177 27.49 3.63 12.21
N GLY A 178 27.18 2.51 12.87
CA GLY A 178 27.90 2.02 14.06
C GLY A 178 27.41 2.61 15.38
N TYR A 179 26.28 3.31 15.40
CA TYR A 179 25.65 3.75 16.65
C TYR A 179 24.83 2.62 17.25
N HIS A 180 25.22 2.15 18.43
CA HIS A 180 24.54 1.11 19.19
C HIS A 180 24.12 1.64 20.57
N ASP A 181 23.20 0.93 21.24
CA ASP A 181 22.81 1.16 22.64
C ASP A 181 22.40 2.61 23.00
N PHE A 182 21.53 3.20 22.17
CA PHE A 182 20.96 4.53 22.43
C PHE A 182 19.46 4.48 22.77
N ASP A 183 19.07 5.29 23.76
CA ASP A 183 17.71 5.30 24.29
C ASP A 183 16.80 6.31 23.59
N ARG A 184 17.39 7.38 23.06
CA ARG A 184 16.67 8.48 22.42
C ARG A 184 17.32 8.86 21.10
N LEU A 185 16.50 9.29 20.15
CA LEU A 185 16.93 9.89 18.90
C LEU A 185 16.32 11.29 18.76
N GLN A 186 17.06 12.20 18.15
CA GLN A 186 16.55 13.53 17.79
C GLN A 186 16.71 13.72 16.29
N VAL A 187 15.67 14.29 15.68
CA VAL A 187 15.65 14.57 14.25
C VAL A 187 15.75 16.06 14.03
N ARG A 188 16.60 16.45 13.07
CA ARG A 188 16.71 17.80 12.54
C ARG A 188 16.50 17.73 11.04
N VAL A 189 15.70 18.64 10.50
CA VAL A 189 15.46 18.72 9.07
C VAL A 189 15.91 20.08 8.57
N ARG A 190 16.83 20.05 7.61
CA ARG A 190 17.30 21.23 6.88
C ARG A 190 16.60 21.26 5.53
N MET A 191 15.92 22.36 5.28
CA MET A 191 15.11 22.59 4.09
C MET A 191 15.73 23.73 3.30
N GLN A 192 16.14 23.46 2.07
CA GLN A 192 16.70 24.44 1.15
C GLN A 192 15.84 24.49 -0.10
N LYS A 193 15.42 25.68 -0.54
CA LYS A 193 14.68 25.80 -1.80
C LYS A 193 15.54 25.32 -2.97
N VAL A 194 14.92 24.72 -3.97
CA VAL A 194 15.62 24.42 -5.23
C VAL A 194 15.90 25.75 -5.93
N PRO A 195 17.13 25.99 -6.42
CA PRO A 195 17.45 27.18 -7.20
C PRO A 195 16.53 27.32 -8.41
N PRO A 196 16.21 28.56 -8.84
CA PRO A 196 15.44 28.76 -10.05
C PRO A 196 16.24 28.25 -11.27
N PHE A 197 15.55 27.95 -12.36
CA PHE A 197 16.18 27.31 -13.53
C PHE A 197 17.15 28.26 -14.26
N ASP A 198 16.96 29.57 -14.13
CA ASP A 198 17.75 30.63 -14.74
C ASP A 198 19.07 30.90 -13.99
N ASP A 199 19.12 30.60 -12.70
CA ASP A 199 20.33 30.65 -11.88
C ASP A 199 20.43 29.45 -10.94
N MET A 200 21.06 28.39 -11.45
CA MET A 200 21.33 27.15 -10.70
C MET A 200 22.31 27.35 -9.54
N ASN A 201 23.08 28.45 -9.52
CA ASN A 201 24.08 28.74 -8.48
C ASN A 201 23.56 29.70 -7.41
N ALA A 202 22.32 30.18 -7.53
CA ALA A 202 21.70 31.08 -6.56
C ALA A 202 21.74 30.48 -5.15
N VAL A 203 22.29 31.23 -4.19
CA VAL A 203 22.33 30.83 -2.78
C VAL A 203 20.93 30.87 -2.19
N GLN A 204 20.39 29.71 -1.87
CA GLN A 204 19.04 29.58 -1.29
C GLN A 204 19.09 29.51 0.24
N PRO A 205 18.19 30.22 0.95
CA PRO A 205 18.16 30.19 2.41
C PRO A 205 17.81 28.79 2.92
N VAL A 206 18.50 28.37 3.98
CA VAL A 206 18.29 27.07 4.63
C VAL A 206 17.45 27.25 5.89
N ARG A 207 16.23 26.70 5.86
CA ARG A 207 15.37 26.62 7.04
C ARG A 207 15.68 25.35 7.82
N THR A 208 15.95 25.48 9.11
CA THR A 208 16.24 24.34 9.98
C THR A 208 15.12 24.15 11.00
N VAL A 209 14.62 22.91 11.12
CA VAL A 209 13.62 22.53 12.12
C VAL A 209 14.20 21.40 12.96
N VAL A 210 14.27 21.60 14.28
CA VAL A 210 14.70 20.57 15.24
C VAL A 210 13.48 20.06 15.99
N LEU A 211 13.32 18.74 16.03
CA LEU A 211 12.22 18.09 16.73
C LEU A 211 12.60 17.74 18.18
N PRO A 212 11.61 17.52 19.06
CA PRO A 212 11.85 16.95 20.38
C PRO A 212 12.52 15.57 20.29
N TRP A 213 13.15 15.15 21.40
CA TRP A 213 13.71 13.81 21.52
C TRP A 213 12.61 12.74 21.47
N TRP A 214 12.84 11.69 20.68
CA TRP A 214 11.97 10.51 20.58
C TRP A 214 12.63 9.34 21.28
N LYS A 215 11.88 8.61 22.12
CA LYS A 215 12.36 7.36 22.73
C LYS A 215 12.40 6.25 21.69
N VAL A 216 13.52 5.52 21.61
CA VAL A 216 13.72 4.42 20.66
C VAL A 216 12.93 3.18 21.04
N ARG A 217 12.94 2.83 22.34
CA ARG A 217 12.13 1.77 22.91
C ARG A 217 10.91 2.35 23.63
N THR A 218 9.72 1.88 23.26
CA THR A 218 8.47 2.02 24.03
C THR A 218 7.66 0.77 23.78
#